data_AF-B2BGI3-F1
#
_entry.id   AF-B2BGI3-F1
#
_cell.length_a   1.000
_cell.length_b   1.000
_cell.length_c   1.000
_cell.angle_alpha   90.00
_cell.angle_beta   90.00
_cell.angle_gamma   90.00
#
_symmetry.space_group_name_H-M   'P 1'
#
loop_
_entity.id
_entity.type
_entity.pdbx_description
1 polymer ?
#
loop_
_entity_poly.entity_id
_entity_poly.type
_entity_poly.pdbx_seq_one_letter_code
_entity_poly.pdbx_strand_id
1 'polypeptide(L)'
;CFGPAYEFAFIVDADLRKRKLRDKFPMTYVTSEPYIGHLGLGGVGDSRSMLESELRSHHIKWVTNAKTTRVEDGKLFADELNEAGETVKQHEIDFDFAMMLPAFKGVDAVAAVPELCNPRGFVIVDELHRNPTYKNIFSAGVCIAIPPVEVTPVPTGTPKTGYMTEAMATR
;
A
#
# COMPACT_ATOMS: atom_id res chain seq x y z
N CYS A 1 -1.74 -1.14 2.34
CA CYS A 1 -3.06 -0.49 2.52
C CYS A 1 -3.30 0.33 1.26
N PHE A 2 -4.07 -0.16 0.29
CA PHE A 2 -4.15 0.45 -1.04
C PHE A 2 -5.49 1.14 -1.31
N GLY A 3 -6.58 0.65 -0.72
CA GLY A 3 -7.92 1.23 -0.87
C GLY A 3 -7.97 2.75 -0.66
N PRO A 4 -7.40 3.29 0.44
CA PRO A 4 -7.41 4.73 0.68
C PRO A 4 -6.66 5.57 -0.38
N ALA A 5 -5.69 4.99 -1.10
CA ALA A 5 -5.02 5.70 -2.19
C ALA A 5 -5.94 5.87 -3.39
N TYR A 6 -6.68 4.82 -3.77
CA TYR A 6 -7.73 4.90 -4.79
C TYR A 6 -8.83 5.89 -4.38
N GLU A 7 -9.34 5.76 -3.15
CA GLU A 7 -10.35 6.66 -2.60
C GLU A 7 -9.90 8.12 -2.68
N PHE A 8 -8.68 8.41 -2.20
CA PHE A 8 -8.15 9.76 -2.22
C PHE A 8 -8.02 10.34 -3.65
N ALA A 9 -7.56 9.53 -4.60
CA ALA A 9 -7.49 9.95 -6.00
C ALA A 9 -8.88 10.31 -6.56
N PHE A 10 -9.90 9.50 -6.28
CA PHE A 10 -11.25 9.76 -6.76
C PHE A 10 -11.94 10.93 -6.06
N ILE A 11 -11.75 11.14 -4.76
CA ILE A 11 -12.34 12.31 -4.08
C ILE A 11 -11.70 13.63 -4.54
N VAL A 12 -10.39 13.63 -4.83
CA VAL A 12 -9.70 14.80 -5.40
C VAL A 12 -10.22 15.09 -6.81
N ASP A 13 -10.33 14.08 -7.67
CA ASP A 13 -10.92 14.25 -9.00
C ASP A 13 -12.36 14.79 -8.91
N ALA A 14 -13.18 14.22 -8.03
CA ALA A 14 -14.57 14.65 -7.83
C ALA A 14 -14.67 16.11 -7.37
N ASP A 15 -13.84 16.53 -6.41
CA ASP A 15 -13.83 17.92 -5.92
C ASP A 15 -13.35 18.89 -7.02
N LEU A 16 -12.30 18.55 -7.77
CA LEU A 16 -11.83 19.35 -8.91
C LEU A 16 -12.89 19.49 -9.99
N ARG A 17 -13.64 18.43 -10.30
CA ARG A 17 -14.77 18.47 -11.25
C ARG A 17 -15.91 19.33 -10.75
N LYS A 18 -16.28 19.20 -9.48
CA LYS A 18 -17.31 20.04 -8.84
C LYS A 18 -16.96 21.52 -8.93
N ARG A 19 -15.67 21.86 -8.81
CA ARG A 19 -15.14 23.21 -8.97
C ARG A 19 -14.92 23.65 -10.42
N LYS A 20 -15.11 22.74 -11.40
CA LYS A 20 -14.82 22.97 -12.83
C LYS A 20 -13.36 23.35 -13.08
N LEU A 21 -12.44 22.65 -12.42
CA LEU A 21 -10.98 22.86 -12.52
C LEU A 21 -10.21 21.61 -12.98
N ARG A 22 -10.88 20.45 -13.15
CA ARG A 22 -10.23 19.17 -13.40
C ARG A 22 -9.39 19.15 -14.69
N ASP A 23 -9.80 19.89 -15.71
CA ASP A 23 -9.11 20.04 -16.98
C ASP A 23 -7.75 20.76 -16.86
N LYS A 24 -7.56 21.56 -15.80
CA LYS A 24 -6.32 22.32 -15.57
C LYS A 24 -5.22 21.50 -14.91
N PHE A 25 -5.56 20.38 -14.28
CA PHE A 25 -4.64 19.61 -13.45
C PHE A 25 -4.53 18.16 -13.94
N PRO A 26 -3.38 17.73 -14.48
CA PRO A 26 -3.15 16.32 -14.76
C PRO A 26 -3.06 15.53 -13.45
N MET A 27 -3.47 14.25 -13.49
CA MET A 27 -3.40 13.35 -12.33
C MET A 27 -2.72 12.04 -12.74
N THR A 28 -1.80 11.58 -11.90
CA THR A 28 -1.08 10.31 -12.07
C THR A 28 -1.17 9.51 -10.77
N TYR A 29 -1.59 8.26 -10.88
CA TYR A 29 -1.64 7.30 -9.78
C TYR A 29 -0.40 6.39 -9.83
N VAL A 30 0.45 6.49 -8.82
CA VAL A 30 1.68 5.68 -8.72
C VAL A 30 1.49 4.63 -7.64
N THR A 31 1.67 3.35 -7.97
CA THR A 31 1.48 2.26 -7.02
C THR A 31 2.55 1.17 -7.16
N SER A 32 2.90 0.57 -6.02
CA SER A 32 3.73 -0.64 -5.95
C SER A 32 2.96 -1.90 -6.35
N GLU A 33 1.65 -1.83 -6.54
CA GLU A 33 0.85 -2.97 -6.99
C GLU A 33 1.32 -3.47 -8.36
N PRO A 34 1.31 -4.79 -8.61
CA PRO A 34 1.69 -5.36 -9.90
C PRO A 34 0.70 -5.04 -11.02
N TYR A 35 -0.54 -4.73 -10.66
CA TYR A 35 -1.60 -4.24 -11.54
C TYR A 35 -2.61 -3.45 -10.70
N ILE A 36 -3.42 -2.62 -11.34
CA ILE A 36 -4.44 -1.81 -10.67
C ILE A 36 -5.50 -2.70 -10.03
N GLY A 37 -5.81 -2.46 -8.75
CA GLY A 37 -6.82 -3.23 -8.03
C GLY A 37 -6.34 -4.58 -7.49
N HIS A 38 -5.03 -4.79 -7.41
CA HIS A 38 -4.42 -5.91 -6.68
C HIS A 38 -4.73 -5.82 -5.17
N LEU A 39 -4.75 -4.60 -4.61
CA LEU A 39 -5.12 -4.26 -3.24
C LEU A 39 -4.26 -4.92 -2.13
N GLY A 40 -3.17 -5.58 -2.49
CA GLY A 40 -2.37 -6.39 -1.57
C GLY A 40 -3.02 -7.74 -1.24
N LEU A 41 -4.00 -8.17 -2.05
CA LEU A 41 -4.84 -9.34 -1.82
C LEU A 41 -4.87 -10.31 -3.02
N GLY A 42 -4.08 -10.06 -4.07
CA GLY A 42 -4.20 -10.82 -5.32
C GLY A 42 -5.43 -10.43 -6.15
N GLY A 43 -6.05 -9.27 -5.87
CA GLY A 43 -7.34 -8.86 -6.42
C GLY A 43 -8.54 -9.41 -5.64
N VAL A 44 -9.67 -8.72 -5.71
CA VAL A 44 -10.92 -9.12 -5.04
C VAL A 44 -12.08 -8.98 -6.00
N GLY A 45 -12.66 -10.10 -6.43
CA GLY A 45 -13.68 -10.10 -7.49
C GLY A 45 -13.14 -9.46 -8.77
N ASP A 46 -13.88 -8.51 -9.34
CA ASP A 46 -13.47 -7.75 -10.53
C ASP A 46 -12.79 -6.41 -10.20
N SER A 47 -12.07 -6.33 -9.07
CA SER A 47 -11.40 -5.09 -8.65
C SER A 47 -10.46 -4.52 -9.71
N ARG A 48 -9.81 -5.40 -10.49
CA ARG A 48 -8.90 -4.99 -11.57
C ARG A 48 -9.61 -4.23 -12.67
N SER A 49 -10.55 -4.88 -13.37
CA SER A 49 -11.21 -4.25 -14.52
C SER A 49 -12.01 -3.02 -14.10
N MET A 50 -12.68 -3.10 -12.94
CA MET A 50 -13.43 -1.99 -12.37
C MET A 50 -12.53 -0.77 -12.12
N LEU A 51 -11.44 -0.90 -11.36
CA LEU A 51 -10.58 0.24 -11.03
C LEU A 51 -9.79 0.75 -12.23
N GLU A 52 -9.36 -0.12 -13.15
CA GLU A 52 -8.75 0.31 -14.42
C GLU A 52 -9.75 1.10 -15.29
N SER A 53 -11.02 0.69 -15.31
CA SER A 53 -12.08 1.41 -16.02
C SER A 53 -12.33 2.79 -15.41
N GLU A 54 -12.44 2.86 -14.07
CA GLU A 54 -12.67 4.13 -13.37
C GLU A 54 -11.49 5.09 -13.51
N LEU A 55 -10.24 4.64 -13.35
CA LEU A 55 -9.08 5.53 -13.57
C LEU A 55 -9.08 6.11 -14.99
N ARG A 56 -9.46 5.30 -15.99
CA ARG A 56 -9.53 5.72 -17.39
C ARG A 56 -10.68 6.70 -17.65
N SER A 57 -11.88 6.43 -17.12
CA SER A 57 -13.04 7.32 -17.24
C SER A 57 -12.76 8.69 -16.59
N HIS A 58 -11.98 8.69 -15.51
CA HIS A 58 -11.53 9.89 -14.80
C HIS A 58 -10.26 10.52 -15.37
N HIS A 59 -9.69 9.98 -16.45
CA HIS A 59 -8.48 10.49 -17.12
C HIS A 59 -7.28 10.61 -16.17
N ILE A 60 -7.16 9.66 -15.25
CA ILE A 60 -6.03 9.52 -14.33
C ILE A 60 -5.08 8.51 -14.96
N LYS A 61 -3.85 8.94 -15.26
CA LYS A 61 -2.80 8.02 -15.75
C LYS A 61 -2.27 7.21 -14.58
N TRP A 62 -1.62 6.07 -14.82
CA TRP A 62 -1.02 5.31 -13.72
C TRP A 62 0.32 4.67 -14.08
N VAL A 63 1.09 4.37 -13.03
CA VAL A 63 2.31 3.57 -13.07
C VAL A 63 2.18 2.47 -12.01
N THR A 64 2.30 1.22 -12.45
CA THR A 64 2.27 0.01 -11.59
C THR A 64 3.69 -0.56 -11.48
N ASN A 65 3.91 -1.53 -10.59
CA ASN A 65 5.25 -2.03 -10.27
C ASN A 65 6.24 -0.90 -9.94
N ALA A 66 5.75 0.22 -9.41
CA ALA A 66 6.55 1.41 -9.16
C ALA A 66 7.14 1.38 -7.75
N LYS A 67 8.46 1.36 -7.67
CA LYS A 67 9.21 1.59 -6.44
C LYS A 67 9.67 3.04 -6.41
N THR A 68 9.02 3.87 -5.60
CA THR A 68 9.49 5.24 -5.34
C THR A 68 10.88 5.20 -4.69
N THR A 69 11.85 5.84 -5.31
CA THR A 69 13.25 5.86 -4.85
C THR A 69 13.58 7.14 -4.12
N ARG A 70 13.07 8.29 -4.58
CA ARG A 70 13.20 9.57 -3.91
C ARG A 70 12.04 10.50 -4.26
N VAL A 71 11.80 11.45 -3.37
CA VAL A 71 10.85 12.55 -3.58
C VAL A 71 11.60 13.83 -3.26
N GLU A 72 11.56 14.77 -4.19
CA GLU A 72 12.11 16.11 -4.10
C GLU A 72 10.96 17.12 -4.17
N ASP A 73 11.27 18.41 -3.99
CA ASP A 73 10.28 19.46 -4.14
C ASP A 73 9.71 19.46 -5.57
N GLY A 74 8.41 19.19 -5.66
CA GLY A 74 7.66 19.13 -6.92
C GLY A 74 7.99 17.95 -7.85
N LYS A 75 8.78 16.95 -7.44
CA LYS A 75 9.15 15.82 -8.32
C LYS A 75 9.29 14.49 -7.59
N LEU A 76 8.68 13.44 -8.14
CA LEU A 76 8.77 12.06 -7.67
C LEU A 76 9.60 11.22 -8.65
N PHE A 77 10.49 10.40 -8.11
CA PHE A 77 11.31 9.45 -8.87
C PHE A 77 10.92 8.02 -8.51
N ALA A 78 10.66 7.20 -9.53
CA ALA A 78 10.27 5.80 -9.33
C ALA A 78 10.91 4.88 -10.37
N ASP A 79 11.33 3.71 -9.90
CA ASP A 79 11.75 2.60 -10.76
C ASP A 79 10.55 1.67 -10.99
N GLU A 80 10.15 1.47 -12.24
CA GLU A 80 9.21 0.44 -12.65
C GLU A 80 9.95 -0.89 -12.82
N LEU A 81 9.48 -1.93 -12.14
CA LEU A 81 10.11 -3.25 -12.13
C LEU A 81 9.35 -4.25 -13.02
N ASN A 82 10.06 -5.18 -13.66
CA ASN A 82 9.46 -6.37 -14.27
C ASN A 82 9.15 -7.45 -13.22
N GLU A 83 8.57 -8.57 -13.65
CA GLU A 83 8.26 -9.72 -12.79
C GLU A 83 9.50 -10.32 -12.10
N ALA A 84 10.69 -10.18 -12.68
CA ALA A 84 11.96 -10.62 -12.08
C ALA A 84 12.52 -9.63 -11.05
N GLY A 85 11.87 -8.48 -10.83
CA GLY A 85 12.31 -7.42 -9.92
C GLY A 85 13.40 -6.51 -10.51
N GLU A 86 13.67 -6.61 -11.81
CA GLU A 86 14.65 -5.78 -12.51
C GLU A 86 14.00 -4.47 -12.98
N THR A 87 14.74 -3.37 -12.90
CA THR A 87 14.24 -2.07 -13.37
C THR A 87 14.12 -2.06 -14.89
N VAL A 88 12.90 -1.88 -15.39
CA VAL A 88 12.62 -1.74 -16.83
C VAL A 88 12.50 -0.29 -17.28
N LYS A 89 12.13 0.60 -16.36
CA LYS A 89 11.96 2.02 -16.66
C LYS A 89 12.11 2.87 -15.42
N GLN A 90 12.75 4.02 -15.58
CA GLN A 90 12.78 5.06 -14.56
C GLN A 90 11.80 6.17 -14.94
N HIS A 91 11.03 6.62 -13.95
CA HIS A 91 10.04 7.68 -14.10
C HIS A 91 10.44 8.89 -13.29
N GLU A 92 10.33 10.05 -13.91
CA GLU A 92 10.30 11.35 -13.25
C GLU A 92 8.88 11.91 -13.42
N ILE A 93 8.21 12.17 -12.30
CA ILE A 93 6.81 12.60 -12.28
C ILE A 93 6.75 13.93 -11.53
N ASP A 94 6.53 15.01 -12.28
CA ASP A 94 6.32 16.34 -11.70
C ASP A 94 4.96 16.40 -10.99
N PHE A 95 4.89 17.12 -9.88
CA PHE A 95 3.66 17.36 -9.13
C PHE A 95 3.65 18.73 -8.46
N ASP A 96 2.50 19.39 -8.43
CA ASP A 96 2.26 20.53 -7.54
C ASP A 96 1.70 20.07 -6.18
N PHE A 97 1.07 18.89 -6.16
CA PHE A 97 0.47 18.28 -4.99
C PHE A 97 0.59 16.76 -5.09
N ALA A 98 1.04 16.11 -4.01
CA ALA A 98 1.20 14.67 -3.95
C ALA A 98 0.72 14.11 -2.60
N MET A 99 0.16 12.90 -2.65
CA MET A 99 -0.15 12.08 -1.48
C MET A 99 0.31 10.66 -1.79
N MET A 100 1.14 10.09 -0.93
CA MET A 100 1.62 8.72 -1.03
C MET A 100 1.38 8.00 0.28
N LEU A 101 0.89 6.77 0.20
CA LEU A 101 0.77 5.92 1.39
C LEU A 101 2.13 5.27 1.69
N PRO A 102 2.71 5.50 2.89
CA PRO A 102 4.00 4.92 3.24
C PRO A 102 3.88 3.43 3.54
N ALA A 103 4.99 2.72 3.42
CA ALA A 103 5.09 1.36 3.93
C ALA A 103 5.01 1.37 5.47
N PHE A 104 4.31 0.38 6.03
CA PHE A 104 4.26 0.22 7.49
C PHE A 104 5.47 -0.56 8.01
N LYS A 105 5.89 -0.20 9.22
CA LYS A 105 6.87 -0.91 10.05
C LYS A 105 6.37 -0.93 11.50
N GLY A 106 6.91 -1.85 12.30
CA GLY A 106 6.72 -1.81 13.75
C GLY A 106 7.27 -0.52 14.34
N VAL A 107 6.64 -0.07 15.43
CA VAL A 107 7.13 1.08 16.19
C VAL A 107 8.42 0.72 16.91
N ASP A 108 9.36 1.67 16.99
CA ASP A 108 10.74 1.39 17.41
C ASP A 108 10.83 0.76 18.82
N ALA A 109 9.97 1.19 19.76
CA ALA A 109 9.92 0.62 21.11
C ALA A 109 9.56 -0.88 21.15
N VAL A 110 8.70 -1.33 20.24
CA VAL A 110 8.28 -2.74 20.14
C VAL A 110 9.31 -3.53 19.33
N ALA A 111 9.79 -2.97 18.22
CA ALA A 111 10.77 -3.60 17.35
C ALA A 111 12.14 -3.81 18.03
N ALA A 112 12.48 -3.00 19.04
CA ALA A 112 13.72 -3.13 19.80
C ALA A 112 13.73 -4.29 20.81
N VAL A 113 12.57 -4.91 21.10
CA VAL A 113 12.51 -6.06 22.02
C VAL A 113 13.11 -7.28 21.31
N PRO A 114 14.19 -7.88 21.85
CA PRO A 114 14.82 -9.05 21.25
C PRO A 114 13.82 -10.17 21.01
N GLU A 115 13.87 -10.84 19.87
CA GLU A 115 13.04 -12.02 19.54
C GLU A 115 11.51 -11.80 19.51
N LEU A 116 11.02 -10.58 19.75
CA LEU A 116 9.58 -10.28 19.75
C LEU A 116 9.03 -10.15 18.33
N CYS A 117 9.83 -9.60 17.42
CA CYS A 117 9.38 -9.14 16.10
C CYS A 117 10.16 -9.80 14.96
N ASN A 118 9.55 -9.77 13.77
CA ASN A 118 10.27 -10.02 12.52
C ASN A 118 11.20 -8.83 12.17
N PRO A 119 12.05 -8.92 11.13
CA PRO A 119 12.96 -7.83 10.75
C PRO A 119 12.29 -6.49 10.40
N ARG A 120 10.98 -6.47 10.15
CA ARG A 120 10.20 -5.23 9.91
C ARG A 120 9.54 -4.67 11.17
N GLY A 121 9.78 -5.26 12.34
CA GLY A 121 9.24 -4.82 13.63
C GLY A 121 7.81 -5.27 13.91
N PHE A 122 7.24 -6.18 13.11
CA PHE A 122 5.92 -6.73 13.39
C PHE A 122 6.03 -7.89 14.38
N VAL A 123 5.17 -7.91 15.41
CA VAL A 123 5.17 -8.91 16.48
C VAL A 123 4.84 -10.28 15.91
N ILE A 124 5.69 -11.26 16.21
CA ILE A 124 5.46 -12.66 15.85
C ILE A 124 4.46 -13.25 16.86
N VAL A 125 3.41 -13.88 16.37
CA VAL A 125 2.34 -14.47 17.20
C VAL A 125 1.99 -15.88 16.74
N ASP A 126 1.49 -16.70 17.67
CA ASP A 126 0.84 -17.98 17.42
C ASP A 126 -0.64 -17.79 17.04
N GLU A 127 -1.36 -18.90 16.82
CA GLU A 127 -2.79 -18.91 16.45
C GLU A 127 -3.71 -18.30 17.53
N LEU A 128 -3.22 -18.16 18.77
CA LEU A 128 -3.93 -17.53 19.89
C LEU A 128 -3.45 -16.10 20.13
N HIS A 129 -2.81 -15.49 19.12
CA HIS A 129 -2.33 -14.10 19.16
C HIS A 129 -1.30 -13.82 20.26
N ARG A 130 -0.60 -14.86 20.73
CA ARG A 130 0.44 -14.79 21.77
C ARG A 130 1.83 -14.92 21.15
N ASN A 131 2.81 -14.21 21.69
CA ASN A 131 4.19 -14.38 21.23
C ASN A 131 4.75 -15.78 21.62
N PRO A 132 5.44 -16.48 20.70
CA PRO A 132 5.98 -17.80 20.97
C PRO A 132 7.16 -17.82 21.95
N THR A 133 7.87 -16.71 22.14
CA THR A 133 8.99 -16.58 23.09
C THR A 133 8.47 -16.04 24.44
N TYR A 134 7.82 -14.88 24.41
CA TYR A 134 7.25 -14.20 25.57
C TYR A 134 5.77 -14.60 25.78
N LYS A 135 5.53 -15.64 26.58
CA LYS A 135 4.19 -16.23 26.78
C LYS A 135 3.17 -15.32 27.47
N ASN A 136 3.59 -14.18 28.01
CA ASN A 136 2.74 -13.16 28.61
C ASN A 136 2.51 -11.95 27.69
N ILE A 137 3.04 -11.95 26.45
CA ILE A 137 2.84 -10.89 25.47
C ILE A 137 1.89 -11.37 24.39
N PHE A 138 0.83 -10.59 24.17
CA PHE A 138 -0.16 -10.78 23.12
C PHE A 138 -0.16 -9.56 22.20
N SER A 139 -0.59 -9.74 20.96
CA SER A 139 -0.64 -8.65 19.98
C SER A 139 -1.77 -8.85 18.99
N ALA A 140 -2.46 -7.77 18.63
CA ALA A 140 -3.60 -7.79 17.72
C ALA A 140 -3.57 -6.56 16.78
N GLY A 141 -4.08 -6.73 15.57
CA GLY A 141 -4.21 -5.67 14.57
C GLY A 141 -3.00 -5.48 13.67
N VAL A 142 -2.74 -4.24 13.22
CA VAL A 142 -1.73 -3.95 12.19
C VAL A 142 -0.30 -4.32 12.63
N CYS A 143 -0.04 -4.34 13.94
CA CYS A 143 1.29 -4.62 14.50
C CYS A 143 1.72 -6.09 14.44
N ILE A 144 0.83 -7.03 14.08
CA ILE A 144 1.21 -8.45 13.99
C ILE A 144 1.84 -8.81 12.64
N ALA A 145 2.76 -9.77 12.67
CA ALA A 145 3.36 -10.33 11.48
C ALA A 145 2.35 -11.27 10.79
N ILE A 146 1.89 -10.88 9.60
CA ILE A 146 1.13 -11.75 8.70
C ILE A 146 1.93 -11.84 7.40
N PRO A 147 2.20 -13.06 6.89
CA PRO A 147 2.88 -13.22 5.61
C PRO A 147 2.07 -12.57 4.47
N PRO A 148 2.74 -12.03 3.45
CA PRO A 148 2.05 -11.55 2.26
C PRO A 148 1.32 -12.70 1.57
N VAL A 149 0.20 -12.41 0.88
CA VAL A 149 -0.56 -13.43 0.13
C VAL A 149 0.22 -14.00 -1.05
N GLU A 150 1.09 -13.20 -1.64
CA GLU A 150 2.01 -13.58 -2.71
C GLU A 150 3.25 -12.68 -2.70
N VAL A 151 4.28 -13.07 -3.44
CA VAL A 151 5.47 -12.24 -3.68
C VAL A 151 5.21 -11.39 -4.91
N THR A 152 5.31 -10.07 -4.77
CA THR A 152 5.14 -9.11 -5.86
C THR A 152 6.48 -8.44 -6.23
N PRO A 153 6.66 -7.97 -7.47
CA PRO A 153 7.93 -7.39 -7.92
C PRO A 153 8.43 -6.23 -7.05
N VAL A 154 7.55 -5.28 -6.77
CA VAL A 154 7.76 -4.31 -5.69
C VAL A 154 7.12 -4.88 -4.43
N PRO A 155 7.81 -4.94 -3.28
CA PRO A 155 7.25 -5.54 -2.07
C PRO A 155 5.92 -4.91 -1.65
N THR A 156 4.83 -5.68 -1.74
CA THR A 156 3.51 -5.31 -1.23
C THR A 156 3.12 -6.21 -0.05
N GLY A 157 2.18 -5.74 0.76
CA GLY A 157 1.75 -6.46 1.97
C GLY A 157 0.24 -6.53 2.10
N THR A 158 -0.22 -7.62 2.71
CA THR A 158 -1.62 -7.88 3.00
C THR A 158 -2.18 -6.86 3.99
N PRO A 159 -3.32 -6.21 3.71
CA PRO A 159 -3.97 -5.29 4.64
C PRO A 159 -4.50 -6.04 5.87
N LYS A 160 -4.51 -5.37 7.02
CA LYS A 160 -5.15 -5.83 8.26
C LYS A 160 -6.33 -4.90 8.52
N THR A 161 -7.55 -5.39 8.29
CA THR A 161 -8.78 -4.58 8.32
C THR A 161 -9.50 -4.73 9.67
N GLY A 162 -10.57 -3.94 9.85
CA GLY A 162 -11.32 -3.85 11.11
C GLY A 162 -11.81 -5.20 11.64
N TYR A 163 -12.58 -5.95 10.83
CA TYR A 163 -13.12 -7.23 11.26
C TYR A 163 -12.04 -8.24 11.69
N MET A 164 -10.94 -8.33 10.93
CA MET A 164 -9.80 -9.19 11.29
C MET A 164 -9.17 -8.75 12.62
N THR A 165 -9.01 -7.45 12.82
CA THR A 165 -8.42 -6.88 14.05
C THR A 165 -9.31 -7.10 15.26
N GLU A 166 -10.62 -6.92 15.11
CA GLU A 166 -11.59 -7.20 16.18
C GLU A 166 -11.60 -8.68 16.54
N ALA A 167 -11.54 -9.57 15.54
CA ALA A 167 -11.45 -11.01 15.78
C ALA A 167 -10.17 -11.35 16.56
N MET A 168 -9.01 -10.78 16.19
CA MET A 168 -7.74 -10.98 16.92
C MET A 168 -7.81 -10.51 18.38
N ALA A 169 -8.61 -9.49 18.66
CA ALA A 169 -8.72 -8.91 19.99
C ALA A 169 -9.71 -9.65 20.90
N THR A 170 -10.64 -10.41 20.31
CA THR A 170 -11.81 -10.99 21.02
C THR A 170 -11.89 -12.51 20.99
N ARG A 171 -11.08 -13.16 20.14
CA ARG A 171 -11.02 -14.62 19.98
C ARG A 171 -9.60 -15.09 20.18
#